data_AF-A0A0G1R8C0-F1
#
_entry.id   AF-A0A0G1R8C0-F1
#
_cell.length_a   1.000
_cell.length_b   1.000
_cell.length_c   1.000
_cell.angle_alpha   90.00
_cell.angle_beta   90.00
_cell.angle_gamma   90.00
#
_symmetry.space_group_name_H-M   'P 1'
#
loop_
_entity.id
_entity.type
_entity.pdbx_description
1 polymer ?
#
loop_
_entity_poly.entity_id
_entity_poly.type
_entity_poly.pdbx_seq_one_letter_code
_entity_poly.pdbx_strand_id
1 'polypeptide(L)'
;MPSEGPIKKIFLSRWFLAASLIAAVLVAFAYARAYYQDFQVRKEIERLQEDVRSLETKKLSALQVLDYVKSFAFVEEKARTELNLAKPGERVSVFLTTSSFASRIRQDSGDMLEWRRLSNYKKWARYFMGRGIKDE
;
A
#
# COMPACT_ATOMS: atom_id res chain seq x y z
N MET A 1 78.18 -15.81 4.49
CA MET A 1 77.59 -16.15 3.18
C MET A 1 76.31 -16.92 3.42
N PRO A 2 75.12 -16.40 3.11
CA PRO A 2 73.89 -17.14 3.37
C PRO A 2 73.67 -18.14 2.24
N SER A 3 73.75 -19.43 2.57
CA SER A 3 73.33 -20.51 1.68
C SER A 3 71.81 -20.43 1.51
N GLU A 4 71.35 -19.91 0.38
CA GLU A 4 69.97 -20.04 -0.10
C GLU A 4 69.61 -21.54 -0.09
N GLY A 5 68.84 -21.97 0.93
CA GLY A 5 68.57 -23.38 1.18
C GLY A 5 67.84 -24.07 0.02
N PRO A 6 67.99 -25.40 -0.12
CA PRO A 6 67.44 -26.19 -1.24
C PRO A 6 65.91 -26.08 -1.38
N ILE A 7 65.24 -25.63 -0.31
CA ILE A 7 63.80 -25.38 -0.23
C ILE A 7 63.37 -24.32 -1.25
N LYS A 8 64.12 -23.23 -1.49
CA LYS A 8 63.72 -22.22 -2.48
C LYS A 8 63.73 -22.76 -3.91
N LYS A 9 64.61 -23.72 -4.22
CA LYS A 9 64.78 -24.27 -5.58
C LYS A 9 63.65 -25.23 -5.97
N ILE A 10 63.14 -26.00 -5.01
CA ILE A 10 61.96 -26.87 -5.24
C ILE A 10 60.68 -26.03 -5.43
N PHE A 11 60.53 -24.93 -4.70
CA PHE A 11 59.38 -24.02 -4.82
C PHE A 11 59.38 -23.17 -6.11
N LEU A 12 60.55 -22.90 -6.71
CA LEU A 12 60.67 -22.18 -7.99
C LEU A 12 60.73 -23.10 -9.23
N SER A 13 60.63 -24.42 -9.04
CA SER A 13 60.61 -25.35 -10.17
C SER A 13 59.31 -25.19 -10.98
N ARG A 14 59.43 -25.07 -12.31
CA ARG A 14 58.29 -24.89 -13.24
C ARG A 14 57.19 -25.95 -13.04
N TRP A 15 57.58 -27.17 -12.70
CA TRP A 15 56.67 -28.28 -12.43
C TRP A 15 55.94 -28.16 -11.08
N PHE A 16 56.64 -27.71 -10.04
CA PHE A 16 56.03 -27.48 -8.73
C PHE A 16 55.01 -26.33 -8.80
N LEU A 17 55.36 -25.24 -9.51
CA LEU A 17 54.43 -24.14 -9.77
C LEU A 17 53.20 -24.59 -10.56
N ALA A 18 53.38 -25.41 -11.60
CA ALA A 18 52.26 -25.96 -12.38
C ALA A 18 51.35 -26.85 -11.52
N ALA A 19 51.91 -27.77 -10.74
CA ALA A 19 51.14 -28.64 -9.84
C ALA A 19 50.41 -27.83 -8.75
N SER A 20 51.07 -26.84 -8.17
CA SER A 20 50.48 -25.92 -7.19
C SER A 20 49.34 -25.09 -7.79
N LEU A 21 49.51 -24.59 -9.02
CA LEU A 21 48.46 -23.87 -9.73
C LEU A 21 47.24 -24.76 -9.97
N ILE A 22 47.44 -26.00 -10.42
CA ILE A 22 46.36 -26.97 -10.63
C ILE A 22 45.63 -27.23 -9.30
N ALA A 23 46.36 -27.48 -8.22
CA ALA A 23 45.77 -27.68 -6.90
C ALA A 23 44.97 -26.45 -6.44
N ALA A 24 45.50 -25.24 -6.64
CA ALA A 24 44.82 -24.00 -6.30
C ALA A 24 43.52 -23.81 -7.10
N VAL A 25 43.52 -24.13 -8.40
CA VAL A 25 42.30 -24.08 -9.23
C VAL A 25 41.26 -25.08 -8.74
N LEU A 26 41.65 -26.30 -8.39
CA LEU A 26 40.73 -27.31 -7.86
C LEU A 26 40.10 -26.87 -6.54
N VAL A 27 40.90 -26.32 -5.62
CA VAL A 27 40.41 -25.81 -4.34
C VAL A 27 39.49 -24.60 -4.56
N ALA A 28 39.88 -23.66 -5.42
CA ALA A 28 39.07 -22.50 -5.75
C ALA A 28 37.72 -22.91 -6.36
N PHE A 29 37.71 -23.91 -7.25
CA PHE A 29 36.48 -24.43 -7.86
C PHE A 29 35.58 -25.11 -6.83
N ALA A 30 36.14 -25.96 -5.96
CA ALA A 30 35.40 -26.60 -4.89
C ALA A 30 34.80 -25.58 -3.91
N TYR A 31 35.58 -24.58 -3.52
CA TYR A 31 35.15 -23.50 -2.64
C TYR A 31 34.06 -22.64 -3.29
N ALA A 32 34.25 -22.24 -4.56
CA ALA A 32 33.26 -21.47 -5.30
C ALA A 32 31.91 -22.20 -5.39
N ARG A 33 31.94 -23.52 -5.65
CA ARG A 33 30.73 -24.35 -5.67
C ARG A 33 30.04 -24.38 -4.31
N ALA A 34 30.80 -24.61 -3.23
CA ALA A 34 30.25 -24.65 -1.88
C ALA A 34 29.67 -23.30 -1.45
N TYR A 35 30.39 -22.21 -1.73
CA TYR A 35 29.96 -20.84 -1.45
C TYR A 35 28.66 -20.50 -2.18
N TYR A 36 28.54 -20.89 -3.45
CA TYR A 36 27.32 -20.65 -4.22
C TYR A 36 26.11 -21.41 -3.68
N GLN A 37 26.31 -22.66 -3.22
CA GLN A 37 25.26 -23.43 -2.57
C GLN A 37 24.81 -22.81 -1.24
N ASP A 38 25.75 -22.40 -0.39
CA ASP A 38 25.44 -21.73 0.88
C ASP A 38 24.67 -20.42 0.65
N PHE A 39 25.09 -19.62 -0.35
CA PHE A 39 24.38 -18.40 -0.73
C PHE A 39 22.94 -18.66 -1.18
N GLN A 40 22.71 -19.68 -2.02
CA GLN A 40 21.35 -20.04 -2.44
C GLN A 40 20.48 -20.49 -1.27
N VAL A 41 21.02 -21.32 -0.37
CA VAL A 41 20.30 -21.78 0.82
C VAL A 41 19.93 -20.60 1.72
N ARG A 42 20.85 -19.68 1.98
CA ARG A 42 20.57 -18.47 2.79
C ARG A 42 19.48 -17.61 2.17
N LYS A 43 19.51 -17.42 0.85
CA LYS A 43 18.48 -16.66 0.13
C LYS A 43 17.11 -17.32 0.24
N GLU A 44 17.05 -18.65 0.15
CA GLU A 44 15.79 -19.38 0.31
C GLU A 44 15.27 -19.27 1.75
N ILE A 45 16.15 -19.35 2.75
CA ILE A 45 15.77 -19.13 4.16
C ILE A 45 15.19 -17.73 4.35
N GLU A 46 15.83 -16.69 3.82
CA GLU A 46 15.36 -15.32 3.92
C GLU A 46 13.98 -15.14 3.24
N ARG A 47 13.80 -15.70 2.05
CA ARG A 47 12.52 -15.71 1.35
C ARG A 47 11.43 -16.42 2.16
N LEU A 48 11.71 -17.60 2.69
CA LEU A 48 10.76 -18.36 3.51
C LEU A 48 10.37 -17.58 4.78
N GLN A 49 11.32 -16.88 5.40
CA GLN A 49 11.04 -16.01 6.55
C GLN A 49 10.13 -14.83 6.18
N GLU A 50 10.37 -14.21 5.01
CA GLU A 50 9.50 -13.15 4.50
C GLU A 50 8.08 -13.67 4.20
N ASP A 51 7.97 -14.84 3.58
CA ASP A 51 6.69 -15.49 3.30
C ASP A 51 5.92 -15.75 4.59
N VAL A 52 6.56 -16.28 5.64
CA VAL A 52 5.95 -16.49 6.96
C VAL A 52 5.43 -15.18 7.56
N ARG A 53 6.22 -14.11 7.56
CA ARG A 53 5.78 -12.78 8.05
C ARG A 53 4.59 -12.26 7.27
N SER A 54 4.58 -12.45 5.95
CA SER A 54 3.47 -12.04 5.09
C SER A 54 2.20 -12.83 5.42
N LEU A 55 2.32 -14.13 5.69
CA LEU A 55 1.21 -15.02 6.06
C LEU A 55 0.65 -14.67 7.43
N GLU A 56 1.50 -14.38 8.42
CA GLU A 56 1.09 -13.93 9.74
C GLU A 56 0.31 -12.60 9.66
N THR A 57 0.81 -11.66 8.86
CA THR A 57 0.13 -10.37 8.62
C THR A 57 -1.24 -10.61 8.00
N LYS A 58 -1.34 -11.44 6.95
CA LYS A 58 -2.61 -11.80 6.31
C LYS A 58 -3.58 -12.48 7.28
N LYS A 59 -3.08 -13.36 8.15
CA LYS A 59 -3.88 -14.01 9.19
C LYS A 59 -4.45 -12.97 10.16
N LEU A 60 -3.65 -12.02 10.62
CA LEU A 60 -4.10 -10.96 11.52
C LEU A 60 -5.19 -10.10 10.86
N SER A 61 -4.98 -9.68 9.62
CA SER A 61 -5.98 -8.92 8.86
C SER A 61 -7.28 -9.71 8.67
N ALA A 62 -7.19 -11.01 8.36
CA ALA A 62 -8.37 -11.86 8.22
C ALA A 62 -9.15 -11.98 9.55
N LEU A 63 -8.46 -12.07 10.68
CA LEU A 63 -9.08 -12.08 12.00
C LEU A 63 -9.78 -10.75 12.32
N GLN A 64 -9.17 -9.62 11.95
CA GLN A 64 -9.80 -8.30 12.14
C GLN A 64 -11.08 -8.15 11.31
N VAL A 65 -11.06 -8.61 10.05
CA VAL A 65 -12.26 -8.61 9.21
C VAL A 65 -13.34 -9.50 9.81
N LEU A 66 -12.96 -10.69 10.30
CA LEU A 66 -13.88 -11.60 10.96
C LEU A 66 -14.52 -10.97 12.21
N ASP A 67 -13.72 -10.27 13.01
CA ASP A 67 -14.20 -9.59 14.21
C ASP A 67 -15.18 -8.45 13.86
N TYR A 68 -14.84 -7.64 12.86
CA TYR A 68 -15.74 -6.59 12.36
C TYR A 68 -17.06 -7.17 11.85
N VAL A 69 -17.04 -8.23 11.04
CA VAL A 69 -18.27 -8.87 10.53
C VAL A 69 -19.13 -9.45 11.66
N LYS A 70 -18.52 -9.91 12.76
CA LYS A 70 -19.24 -10.38 13.95
C LYS A 70 -19.75 -9.24 14.84
N SER A 71 -19.25 -8.03 14.66
CA SER A 71 -19.58 -6.89 15.50
C SER A 71 -21.00 -6.37 15.26
N PHE A 72 -21.55 -5.70 16.27
CA PHE A 72 -22.85 -5.03 16.16
C PHE A 72 -22.83 -3.91 15.11
N ALA A 73 -21.69 -3.28 14.88
CA ALA A 73 -21.55 -2.22 13.87
C ALA A 73 -21.85 -2.73 12.46
N PHE A 74 -21.39 -3.95 12.14
CA PHE A 74 -21.71 -4.59 10.86
C PHE A 74 -23.21 -4.92 10.73
N VAL A 75 -23.82 -5.40 11.81
CA VAL A 75 -25.27 -5.67 11.85
C VAL A 75 -26.07 -4.38 11.63
N GLU A 76 -25.68 -3.29 12.28
CA GLU A 76 -26.31 -1.98 12.11
C GLU A 76 -26.13 -1.43 10.69
N GLU A 77 -24.93 -1.55 10.13
CA GLU A 77 -24.65 -1.14 8.76
C GLU A 77 -25.52 -1.91 7.76
N LYS A 78 -25.63 -3.22 7.91
CA LYS A 78 -26.52 -4.05 7.09
C LYS A 78 -28.00 -3.75 7.31
N ALA A 79 -28.44 -3.50 8.54
CA ALA A 79 -29.82 -3.11 8.82
C ALA A 79 -30.19 -1.77 8.17
N ARG A 80 -29.28 -0.79 8.18
CA ARG A 80 -29.48 0.53 7.55
C ARG A 80 -29.45 0.46 6.03
N THR A 81 -28.48 -0.26 5.47
CA THR A 81 -28.25 -0.30 4.02
C THR A 81 -29.22 -1.21 3.29
N GLU A 82 -29.45 -2.42 3.81
CA GLU A 82 -30.26 -3.44 3.11
C GLU A 82 -31.74 -3.35 3.50
N LEU A 83 -32.02 -3.00 4.76
CA LEU A 83 -33.38 -3.05 5.30
C LEU A 83 -33.98 -1.66 5.58
N ASN A 84 -33.21 -0.57 5.35
CA ASN A 84 -33.59 0.81 5.70
C ASN A 84 -34.09 0.94 7.16
N LEU A 85 -33.61 0.08 8.05
CA LEU A 85 -33.99 0.07 9.45
C LEU A 85 -33.18 1.11 10.23
N ALA A 86 -33.86 1.79 11.15
CA ALA A 86 -33.26 2.74 12.08
C ALA A 86 -33.29 2.19 13.50
N LYS A 87 -32.40 2.68 14.36
CA LYS A 87 -32.37 2.26 15.76
C LYS A 87 -33.64 2.70 16.50
N PRO A 88 -34.05 2.00 17.58
CA PRO A 88 -35.13 2.46 18.44
C PRO A 88 -34.86 3.87 18.96
N GLY A 89 -35.75 4.82 18.64
CA GLY A 89 -35.61 6.24 19.01
C GLY A 89 -35.05 7.17 17.92
N GLU A 90 -34.63 6.62 16.78
CA GLU A 90 -34.17 7.39 15.61
C GLU A 90 -35.36 7.78 14.72
N ARG A 91 -35.44 9.05 14.28
CA ARG A 91 -36.52 9.54 13.39
C ARG A 91 -36.10 9.40 11.93
N VAL A 92 -36.80 8.55 11.18
CA VAL A 92 -36.63 8.40 9.73
C VAL A 92 -37.60 9.33 9.01
N SER A 93 -37.06 10.28 8.23
CA SER A 93 -37.86 11.19 7.40
C SER A 93 -37.92 10.66 5.97
N VAL A 94 -39.10 10.28 5.50
CA VAL A 94 -39.33 9.88 4.10
C VAL A 94 -39.79 11.10 3.31
N PHE A 95 -39.01 11.53 2.34
CA PHE A 95 -39.41 12.60 1.43
C PHE A 95 -40.31 12.04 0.32
N LEU A 96 -41.62 12.23 0.48
CA LEU A 96 -42.57 12.01 -0.60
C LEU A 96 -42.45 13.16 -1.59
N THR A 97 -41.82 12.93 -2.74
CA THR A 97 -41.87 13.87 -3.87
C THR A 97 -43.30 13.82 -4.43
N THR A 98 -44.23 14.52 -3.79
CA THR A 98 -45.48 14.87 -4.46
C THR A 98 -45.11 15.81 -5.60
N SER A 99 -45.61 15.52 -6.80
CA SER A 99 -45.40 16.31 -8.02
C SER A 99 -45.65 17.83 -7.84
N SER A 100 -46.42 18.22 -6.82
CA SER A 100 -46.67 19.60 -6.40
C SER A 100 -45.48 20.34 -5.78
N PHE A 101 -44.41 19.64 -5.34
CA PHE A 101 -43.16 20.30 -4.89
C PHE A 101 -42.29 20.71 -6.09
N ALA A 102 -42.30 19.92 -7.17
CA ALA A 102 -41.54 20.20 -8.39
C ALA A 102 -42.03 21.47 -9.11
N SER A 103 -43.31 21.83 -8.98
CA SER A 103 -43.86 23.07 -9.55
C SER A 103 -43.50 24.32 -8.74
N ARG A 104 -43.28 24.22 -7.42
CA ARG A 104 -42.79 25.34 -6.59
C ARG A 104 -41.29 25.61 -6.79
N ILE A 105 -40.47 24.57 -6.98
CA ILE A 105 -39.03 24.74 -7.29
C ILE A 105 -38.80 25.41 -8.65
N ARG A 106 -39.70 25.21 -9.62
CA ARG A 106 -39.56 25.79 -10.96
C ARG A 106 -39.69 27.33 -10.97
N GLN A 107 -40.36 27.91 -9.99
CA GLN A 107 -40.50 29.37 -9.84
C GLN A 107 -39.27 30.04 -9.21
N ASP A 108 -38.53 29.31 -8.37
CA ASP A 108 -37.26 29.73 -7.75
C ASP A 108 -36.02 29.43 -8.63
N SER A 109 -36.23 28.76 -9.77
CA SER A 109 -35.17 28.35 -10.69
C SER A 109 -34.61 29.48 -11.58
N GLY A 110 -35.29 30.63 -11.64
CA GLY A 110 -34.86 31.79 -12.44
C GLY A 110 -33.52 32.36 -11.96
N ASP A 111 -33.40 32.57 -10.65
CA ASP A 111 -32.17 33.09 -10.02
C ASP A 111 -31.03 32.06 -10.02
N MET A 112 -31.34 30.77 -9.88
CA MET A 112 -30.33 29.70 -9.98
C MET A 112 -29.78 29.52 -11.41
N LEU A 113 -30.59 29.73 -12.44
CA LEU A 113 -30.17 29.70 -13.85
C LEU A 113 -29.23 30.86 -14.18
N GLU A 114 -29.52 32.06 -13.66
CA GLU A 114 -28.61 33.21 -13.73
C GLU A 114 -27.28 32.89 -13.05
N TRP A 115 -27.29 32.42 -11.80
CA TRP A 115 -26.07 32.10 -11.05
C TRP A 115 -25.19 31.06 -11.75
N ARG A 116 -25.78 30.04 -12.40
CA ARG A 116 -25.03 29.07 -13.20
C ARG A 116 -24.39 29.67 -14.45
N ARG A 117 -25.01 30.68 -15.07
CA ARG A 117 -24.50 31.37 -16.27
C ARG A 117 -23.43 32.42 -15.95
N LEU A 118 -23.30 32.86 -14.70
CA LEU A 118 -22.21 33.74 -14.30
C LEU A 118 -20.86 32.99 -14.32
N SER A 119 -19.85 33.64 -14.90
CA SER A 119 -18.45 33.23 -14.81
C SER A 119 -17.96 33.26 -13.35
N ASN A 120 -17.04 32.36 -13.01
CA ASN A 120 -16.60 32.16 -11.62
C ASN A 120 -16.06 33.44 -10.97
N TYR A 121 -15.34 34.30 -11.70
CA TYR A 121 -14.82 35.56 -11.13
C TYR A 121 -15.93 36.54 -10.71
N LYS A 122 -17.06 36.58 -11.44
CA LYS A 122 -18.20 37.44 -11.08
C LYS A 122 -18.90 36.95 -9.82
N LYS A 123 -18.96 35.63 -9.63
CA LYS A 123 -19.49 35.01 -8.41
C LYS A 123 -18.67 35.42 -7.19
N TRP A 124 -17.34 35.30 -7.29
CA TRP A 124 -16.42 35.72 -6.24
C TRP A 124 -16.50 37.23 -5.97
N ALA A 125 -16.52 38.06 -7.02
CA ALA A 125 -16.69 39.51 -6.87
C ALA A 125 -17.96 39.87 -6.10
N ARG A 126 -19.11 39.25 -6.43
CA ARG A 126 -20.38 39.48 -5.73
C ARG A 126 -20.34 39.01 -4.27
N TYR A 127 -19.71 37.87 -4.00
CA TYR A 127 -19.56 37.36 -2.63
C TYR A 127 -18.67 38.26 -1.76
N PHE A 128 -17.58 38.78 -2.32
CA PHE A 128 -16.64 39.63 -1.58
C PHE A 128 -17.04 41.11 -1.50
N MET A 129 -17.77 41.64 -2.50
CA MET A 129 -18.30 43.02 -2.49
C MET A 129 -19.74 43.13 -1.97
N GLY A 130 -20.46 42.02 -1.78
CA GLY A 130 -21.83 41.99 -1.23
C GLY A 130 -21.91 42.27 0.28
N ARG A 131 -20.98 43.06 0.82
CA ARG A 131 -20.97 43.53 2.20
C ARG A 131 -21.40 44.99 2.20
N GLY A 132 -22.72 45.21 2.32
CA GLY A 132 -23.31 46.54 2.39
C GLY A 132 -24.78 46.64 1.94
N ILE A 133 -25.65 45.72 2.35
CA ILE A 133 -27.06 46.13 2.54
C ILE A 133 -27.08 46.72 3.95
N LYS A 134 -27.02 48.05 4.01
CA LYS A 134 -27.36 48.80 5.22
C LYS A 134 -28.82 48.51 5.51
N ASP A 135 -29.08 48.04 6.72
CA ASP A 135 -30.37 48.27 7.37
C ASP A 135 -30.48 49.79 7.63
N GLU A 136 -31.40 50.45 6.94
CA GLU A 136 -32.11 51.67 7.34
C GLU A 136 -33.40 51.80 6.52
#